data_AF-A0AAV2K6R8-F1
#
_entry.id   AF-A0AAV2K6R8-F1
#
_cell.length_a   1.000
_cell.length_b   1.000
_cell.length_c   1.000
_cell.angle_alpha   90.00
_cell.angle_beta   90.00
_cell.angle_gamma   90.00
#
_symmetry.space_group_name_H-M   'P 1'
#
loop_
_entity.id
_entity.type
_entity.pdbx_description
1 polymer ?
#
loop_
_entity_poly.entity_id
_entity_poly.type
_entity_poly.pdbx_seq_one_letter_code
_entity_poly.pdbx_strand_id
1 'polypeptide(L)'
;MRLEVPKTQRMMLEVPKTQRMRLEVPKTQRMMLEVPKTQRMMLEVPKTQCMMLEVPKTQCMRLEVPKTQCMMLEVPKTQCMRLEVPKTQCMMLEVPKTQRMMLEVPKTQRMMLEVPKTQCMMLEVPKTQCMMLEVPKTQRMMLEVPKTQCMMLETQRMRLEVPKTQCMMLEVPKTQCMMLEVPKTQCMMLEVPKTQRMRLEVPKTQRMRLEVPKTQCMRLEVPKT
;
A
#
# COMPACT_ATOMS: atom_id res chain seq x y z
N MET A 1 -2.02 27.68 -7.37
CA MET A 1 -3.47 27.60 -7.60
C MET A 1 -4.13 27.07 -6.34
N ARG A 2 -5.06 27.82 -5.76
CA ARG A 2 -5.97 27.34 -4.71
C ARG A 2 -7.35 27.23 -5.35
N LEU A 3 -7.98 26.08 -5.18
CA LEU A 3 -9.32 25.81 -5.68
C LEU A 3 -10.18 25.35 -4.51
N GLU A 4 -11.33 26.00 -4.37
CA GLU A 4 -12.42 25.56 -3.51
C GLU A 4 -13.60 25.35 -4.43
N VAL A 5 -14.17 24.15 -4.39
CA VAL A 5 -15.29 23.78 -5.26
C VAL A 5 -16.58 23.71 -4.45
N PRO A 6 -17.73 24.07 -5.04
CA PRO A 6 -19.00 24.02 -4.33
C PRO A 6 -19.41 22.58 -4.00
N LYS A 7 -20.35 22.42 -3.06
CA LYS A 7 -20.99 21.13 -2.78
C LYS A 7 -21.72 20.66 -4.03
N THR A 8 -21.34 19.50 -4.54
CA THR A 8 -22.00 18.87 -5.68
C THR A 8 -22.22 17.40 -5.40
N GLN A 9 -23.20 16.79 -6.08
CA GLN A 9 -23.34 15.33 -6.05
C GLN A 9 -22.26 14.67 -6.91
N ARG A 10 -21.97 15.26 -8.08
CA ARG A 10 -20.98 14.79 -9.03
C ARG A 10 -20.02 15.91 -9.38
N MET A 11 -18.74 15.58 -9.43
CA MET A 11 -17.68 16.49 -9.80
C MET A 11 -16.78 15.82 -10.83
N MET A 12 -16.55 16.51 -11.93
CA MET A 12 -15.50 16.21 -12.91
C MET A 12 -14.64 17.48 -13.01
N LEU A 13 -13.36 17.35 -12.71
CA LEU A 13 -12.44 18.48 -12.72
C LEU A 13 -11.15 18.09 -13.43
N GLU A 14 -10.85 18.82 -14.49
CA GLU A 14 -9.52 18.85 -15.08
C GLU A 14 -8.85 20.14 -14.63
N VAL A 15 -7.64 20.03 -14.07
CA VAL A 15 -6.86 21.21 -13.72
C VAL A 15 -5.73 21.42 -14.73
N PRO A 16 -5.37 22.67 -15.03
CA PRO A 16 -4.23 22.94 -15.90
C PRO A 16 -2.92 22.48 -15.24
N LYS A 17 -1.86 22.42 -16.03
CA LYS A 17 -0.50 22.25 -15.49
C LYS A 17 -0.21 23.38 -14.50
N THR A 18 0.24 23.04 -13.30
CA THR A 18 0.57 24.05 -12.27
C THR A 18 1.89 23.76 -11.60
N GLN A 19 2.50 24.76 -10.97
CA GLN A 19 3.62 24.48 -10.06
C GLN A 19 3.10 24.00 -8.71
N ARG A 20 2.08 24.67 -8.16
CA ARG A 20 1.50 24.33 -6.86
C ARG A 20 -0.02 24.32 -6.95
N MET A 21 -0.63 23.28 -6.43
CA MET A 21 -2.07 23.10 -6.34
C MET A 21 -2.46 22.78 -4.90
N ARG A 22 -3.47 23.49 -4.39
CA ARG A 22 -4.25 23.11 -3.22
C ARG A 22 -5.71 23.04 -3.63
N LEU A 23 -6.35 21.90 -3.43
CA LEU A 23 -7.76 21.70 -3.75
C LEU A 23 -8.47 21.14 -2.52
N GLU A 24 -9.52 21.84 -2.09
CA GLU A 24 -10.45 21.38 -1.08
C GLU A 24 -11.78 21.05 -1.75
N VAL A 25 -12.14 19.77 -1.70
CA VAL A 25 -13.42 19.30 -2.21
C VAL A 25 -14.34 19.10 -1.01
N PRO A 26 -15.56 19.64 -0.98
CA PRO A 26 -16.50 19.36 0.07
C PRO A 26 -17.03 17.92 -0.05
N LYS A 27 -18.06 17.58 0.73
CA LYS A 27 -18.71 16.26 0.59
C LYS A 27 -19.31 16.13 -0.81
N THR A 28 -18.91 15.06 -1.52
CA THR A 28 -19.38 14.75 -2.88
C THR A 28 -19.78 13.28 -2.94
N GLN A 29 -20.68 12.87 -3.85
CA GLN A 29 -20.96 11.43 -4.04
C GLN A 29 -19.95 10.82 -5.00
N ARG A 30 -19.74 11.45 -6.17
CA ARG A 30 -18.80 10.97 -7.20
C ARG A 30 -17.84 12.06 -7.61
N MET A 31 -16.55 11.74 -7.61
CA MET A 31 -15.48 12.64 -8.02
C MET A 31 -14.59 11.97 -9.06
N MET A 32 -14.33 12.68 -10.15
CA MET A 32 -13.27 12.41 -11.12
C MET A 32 -12.39 13.65 -11.19
N LEU A 33 -11.08 13.47 -11.01
CA LEU A 33 -10.11 14.56 -11.04
C LEU A 33 -8.88 14.14 -11.84
N GLU A 34 -8.52 14.92 -12.85
CA GLU A 34 -7.29 14.76 -13.63
C GLU A 34 -6.35 15.93 -13.34
N VAL A 35 -5.13 15.61 -12.91
CA VAL A 35 -4.08 16.59 -12.60
C VAL A 35 -2.82 16.25 -13.42
N PRO A 36 -2.63 16.84 -14.63
CA PRO A 36 -1.65 16.36 -15.60
C PRO A 36 -0.20 16.45 -15.10
N LYS A 37 0.29 17.66 -14.83
CA LYS A 37 1.65 17.89 -14.29
C LYS A 37 1.61 18.97 -13.22
N THR A 38 2.00 18.60 -12.01
CA THR A 38 2.05 19.50 -10.86
C THR A 38 3.31 19.27 -10.03
N GLN A 39 4.09 20.31 -9.67
CA GLN A 39 5.26 20.07 -8.80
C GLN A 39 4.80 19.70 -7.38
N ARG A 40 3.87 20.45 -6.79
CA ARG A 40 3.33 20.18 -5.44
C ARG A 40 1.81 20.16 -5.43
N MET A 41 1.23 19.07 -4.97
CA MET A 41 -0.21 18.89 -4.85
C MET A 41 -0.61 18.60 -3.40
N MET A 42 -1.64 19.30 -2.94
CA MET A 42 -2.38 19.02 -1.71
C MET A 42 -3.85 18.90 -2.06
N LEU A 43 -4.46 17.78 -1.70
CA LEU A 43 -5.87 17.50 -1.95
C LEU A 43 -6.53 16.95 -0.69
N GLU A 44 -7.63 17.60 -0.28
CA GLU A 44 -8.45 17.20 0.86
C GLU A 44 -9.87 16.89 0.39
N VAL A 45 -10.34 15.67 0.66
CA VAL A 45 -11.68 15.18 0.31
C VAL A 45 -12.30 14.53 1.57
N PRO A 46 -13.03 15.28 2.42
CA PRO A 46 -13.46 14.84 3.74
C PRO A 46 -14.43 13.65 3.69
N LYS A 47 -15.26 13.58 2.64
CA LYS A 47 -16.15 12.43 2.39
C LYS A 47 -16.48 12.31 0.91
N THR A 48 -16.29 11.13 0.35
CA THR A 48 -16.77 10.75 -0.98
C THR A 48 -17.39 9.36 -0.97
N GLN A 49 -18.27 9.02 -1.92
CA GLN A 49 -18.63 7.60 -2.12
C GLN A 49 -17.66 6.97 -3.11
N CYS A 50 -17.48 7.57 -4.28
CA CYS A 50 -16.55 7.11 -5.30
C CYS A 50 -15.59 8.23 -5.69
N MET A 51 -14.30 7.92 -5.72
CA MET A 51 -13.24 8.83 -6.17
C MET A 51 -12.34 8.13 -7.19
N MET A 52 -12.14 8.79 -8.32
CA MET A 52 -11.12 8.49 -9.31
C MET A 52 -10.20 9.70 -9.43
N LEU A 53 -8.90 9.47 -9.30
CA LEU A 53 -7.88 10.51 -9.39
C LEU A 53 -6.71 10.02 -10.25
N GLU A 54 -6.40 10.77 -11.30
CA GLU A 54 -5.24 10.54 -12.15
C GLU A 54 -4.25 11.70 -12.01
N VAL A 55 -3.00 11.37 -11.66
CA VAL A 55 -1.90 12.34 -11.54
C VAL A 55 -0.68 11.82 -12.30
N PRO A 56 -0.61 12.01 -13.64
CA PRO A 56 0.44 11.46 -14.49
C PRO A 56 1.87 11.77 -14.02
N LYS A 57 2.09 13.00 -13.53
CA LYS A 57 3.40 13.42 -13.01
C LYS A 57 3.30 14.44 -11.89
N THR A 58 3.89 14.10 -10.75
CA THR A 58 4.09 15.05 -9.65
C THR A 58 5.47 14.93 -8.98
N GLN A 59 5.96 15.97 -8.31
CA GLN A 59 7.14 15.79 -7.44
C GLN A 59 6.69 15.42 -6.03
N CYS A 60 5.77 16.19 -5.44
CA CYS A 60 5.25 15.93 -4.11
C CYS A 60 3.73 15.93 -4.11
N MET A 61 3.13 14.88 -3.56
CA MET A 61 1.69 14.74 -3.39
C MET A 61 1.34 14.44 -1.93
N ARG A 62 0.38 15.19 -1.39
CA ARG A 62 -0.32 14.88 -0.14
C ARG A 62 -1.82 14.77 -0.44
N LEU A 63 -2.41 13.66 -0.05
CA LEU A 63 -3.83 13.38 -0.24
C LEU A 63 -4.44 12.86 1.06
N GLU A 64 -5.54 13.51 1.48
CA GLU A 64 -6.30 13.13 2.67
C GLU A 64 -7.75 12.83 2.28
N VAL A 65 -8.17 11.58 2.50
CA VAL A 65 -9.53 11.11 2.23
C VAL A 65 -10.07 10.38 3.46
N PRO A 66 -10.55 11.10 4.49
CA PRO A 66 -11.00 10.50 5.76
C PRO A 66 -12.04 9.39 5.63
N LYS A 67 -12.96 9.51 4.66
CA LYS A 67 -14.04 8.54 4.42
C LYS A 67 -14.34 8.40 2.93
N THR A 68 -14.13 7.20 2.40
CA THR A 68 -14.55 6.84 1.05
C THR A 68 -15.18 5.44 1.03
N GLN A 69 -16.05 5.13 0.06
CA GLN A 69 -16.45 3.74 -0.18
C GLN A 69 -15.48 3.11 -1.18
N CYS A 70 -15.29 3.75 -2.33
CA CYS A 70 -14.41 3.29 -3.39
C CYS A 70 -13.41 4.39 -3.77
N MET A 71 -12.14 4.02 -3.86
CA MET A 71 -11.07 4.91 -4.31
C MET A 71 -10.19 4.20 -5.34
N MET A 72 -10.00 4.87 -6.47
CA MET A 72 -9.03 4.52 -7.50
C MET A 72 -8.07 5.69 -7.67
N LEU A 73 -6.77 5.42 -7.59
CA LEU A 73 -5.73 6.42 -7.71
C LEU A 73 -4.60 5.90 -8.61
N GLU A 74 -4.33 6.62 -9.69
CA GLU A 74 -3.22 6.34 -10.59
C GLU A 74 -2.19 7.48 -10.53
N VAL A 75 -0.95 7.15 -10.14
CA VAL A 75 0.16 8.10 -10.08
C VAL A 75 1.40 7.49 -10.76
N PRO A 76 1.49 7.54 -12.10
CA PRO A 76 2.57 6.93 -12.86
C PRO A 76 3.98 7.32 -12.42
N LYS A 77 4.18 8.60 -12.06
CA LYS A 77 5.49 9.13 -11.65
C LYS A 77 5.34 10.16 -10.53
N THR A 78 5.89 9.82 -9.36
CA THR A 78 6.02 10.74 -8.23
C THR A 78 7.41 10.65 -7.59
N GLN A 79 7.90 11.71 -6.93
CA GLN A 79 9.09 11.57 -6.08
C GLN A 79 8.66 11.22 -4.66
N CYS A 80 7.73 11.98 -4.09
CA CYS A 80 7.23 11.82 -2.74
C CYS A 80 5.70 11.77 -2.73
N MET A 81 5.15 10.75 -2.07
CA MET A 81 3.72 10.59 -1.90
C MET A 81 3.39 10.30 -0.44
N ARG A 82 2.43 11.05 0.11
CA ARG A 82 1.77 10.78 1.38
C ARG A 82 0.27 10.66 1.15
N LEU A 83 -0.31 9.55 1.59
CA LEU A 83 -1.73 9.27 1.44
C LEU A 83 -2.32 8.77 2.76
N GLU A 84 -3.37 9.44 3.22
CA GLU A 84 -4.10 9.08 4.43
C GLU A 84 -5.56 8.77 4.09
N VAL A 85 -5.96 7.51 4.28
CA VAL A 85 -7.32 7.03 4.04
C VAL A 85 -7.84 6.25 5.26
N PRO A 86 -8.23 6.95 6.35
CA PRO A 86 -8.69 6.34 7.60
C PRO A 86 -9.77 5.26 7.48
N LYS A 87 -10.73 5.45 6.56
CA LYS A 87 -11.85 4.52 6.36
C LYS A 87 -12.18 4.40 4.87
N THR A 88 -11.93 3.23 4.32
CA THR A 88 -12.32 2.86 2.95
C THR A 88 -12.97 1.47 2.92
N GLN A 89 -13.86 1.19 1.97
CA GLN A 89 -14.29 -0.19 1.71
C GLN A 89 -13.36 -0.83 0.68
N CYS A 90 -13.17 -0.17 -0.47
CA CYS A 90 -12.34 -0.62 -1.56
C CYS A 90 -11.33 0.45 -1.95
N MET A 91 -10.06 0.06 -2.04
CA MET A 91 -8.98 0.92 -2.49
C MET A 91 -8.12 0.21 -3.53
N MET A 92 -7.93 0.88 -4.66
CA MET A 92 -6.98 0.52 -5.72
C MET A 92 -6.01 1.68 -5.92
N LEU A 93 -4.72 1.38 -5.86
CA LEU A 93 -3.66 2.36 -6.01
C LEU A 93 -2.56 1.80 -6.92
N GLU A 94 -2.28 2.51 -8.00
CA GLU A 94 -1.25 2.17 -8.97
C GLU A 94 -0.19 3.27 -8.99
N VAL A 95 1.04 2.95 -8.56
CA VAL A 95 2.17 3.88 -8.54
C VAL A 95 3.40 3.22 -9.18
N PRO A 96 3.47 3.14 -10.52
CA PRO A 96 4.56 2.55 -11.29
C PRO A 96 5.98 2.96 -10.85
N LYS A 97 6.18 4.25 -10.54
CA LYS A 97 7.48 4.80 -10.14
C LYS A 97 7.33 5.85 -9.04
N THR A 98 7.88 5.54 -7.88
CA THR A 98 8.02 6.49 -6.76
C THR A 98 9.41 6.40 -6.12
N GLN A 99 9.90 7.48 -5.50
CA GLN A 99 11.10 7.38 -4.64
C GLN A 99 10.70 7.08 -3.19
N ARG A 100 9.70 7.81 -2.67
CA ARG A 100 9.21 7.67 -1.30
C ARG A 100 7.70 7.62 -1.27
N MET A 101 7.15 6.60 -0.64
CA MET A 101 5.73 6.45 -0.38
C MET A 101 5.47 6.22 1.11
N MET A 102 4.51 6.96 1.64
CA MET A 102 3.92 6.76 2.96
C MET A 102 2.40 6.62 2.78
N LEU A 103 1.85 5.52 3.27
CA LEU A 103 0.44 5.21 3.12
C LEU A 103 -0.13 4.71 4.45
N GLU A 104 -1.14 5.41 4.95
CA GLU A 104 -1.85 5.07 6.19
C GLU A 104 -3.32 4.75 5.86
N VAL A 105 -3.70 3.47 6.05
CA VAL A 105 -5.07 2.98 5.82
C VAL A 105 -5.56 2.20 7.05
N PRO A 106 -5.92 2.88 8.16
CA PRO A 106 -6.37 2.27 9.41
C PRO A 106 -7.45 1.19 9.29
N LYS A 107 -8.44 1.39 8.40
CA LYS A 107 -9.56 0.46 8.20
C LYS A 107 -9.91 0.36 6.72
N THR A 108 -9.69 -0.81 6.14
CA THR A 108 -10.12 -1.15 4.78
C THR A 108 -10.78 -2.54 4.74
N GLN A 109 -11.69 -2.78 3.80
CA GLN A 109 -12.15 -4.15 3.55
C GLN A 109 -11.29 -4.81 2.47
N ARG A 110 -11.05 -4.10 1.35
CA ARG A 110 -10.25 -4.58 0.23
C ARG A 110 -9.25 -3.52 -0.18
N MET A 111 -8.00 -3.94 -0.28
CA MET A 111 -6.90 -3.09 -0.74
C MET A 111 -6.09 -3.83 -1.80
N MET A 112 -5.89 -3.16 -2.93
CA MET A 112 -4.96 -3.53 -3.99
C MET A 112 -3.98 -2.38 -4.20
N LEU A 113 -2.69 -2.70 -4.19
CA LEU A 113 -1.63 -1.72 -4.36
C LEU A 113 -0.52 -2.30 -5.24
N GLU A 114 -0.30 -1.65 -6.38
CA GLU A 114 0.76 -1.99 -7.32
C GLU A 114 1.82 -0.88 -7.31
N VAL A 115 3.03 -1.21 -6.86
CA VAL A 115 4.18 -0.30 -6.84
C VAL A 115 5.41 -1.02 -7.42
N PRO A 116 5.47 -1.18 -8.76
CA PRO A 116 6.55 -1.89 -9.44
C PRO A 116 7.96 -1.43 -9.09
N LYS A 117 8.16 -0.11 -8.88
CA LYS A 117 9.47 0.48 -8.56
C LYS A 117 9.35 1.56 -7.48
N THR A 118 9.94 1.29 -6.32
CA THR A 118 10.08 2.26 -5.23
C THR A 118 11.46 2.17 -4.56
N GLN A 119 11.99 3.27 -4.02
CA GLN A 119 13.18 3.20 -3.17
C GLN A 119 12.77 2.89 -1.73
N CYS A 120 11.86 3.69 -1.17
CA CYS A 120 11.38 3.56 0.20
C CYS A 120 9.85 3.54 0.24
N MET A 121 9.30 2.59 0.98
CA MET A 121 7.87 2.45 1.22
C MET A 121 7.58 2.17 2.68
N MET A 122 6.65 2.92 3.25
CA MET A 122 6.06 2.70 4.56
C MET A 122 4.55 2.56 4.39
N LEU A 123 4.01 1.45 4.89
CA LEU A 123 2.60 1.13 4.78
C LEU A 123 2.06 0.63 6.11
N GLU A 124 1.07 1.34 6.65
CA GLU A 124 0.38 1.02 7.89
C GLU A 124 -1.09 0.69 7.60
N VAL A 125 -1.46 -0.58 7.79
CA VAL A 125 -2.83 -1.07 7.60
C VAL A 125 -3.28 -1.89 8.82
N PRO A 126 -3.62 -1.22 9.95
CA PRO A 126 -4.07 -1.85 11.19
C PRO A 126 -5.15 -2.92 11.05
N LYS A 127 -6.14 -2.71 10.19
CA LYS A 127 -7.27 -3.62 10.00
C LYS A 127 -7.65 -3.70 8.53
N THR A 128 -7.44 -4.86 7.94
CA THR A 128 -7.95 -5.20 6.59
C THR A 128 -8.58 -6.59 6.56
N GLN A 129 -9.55 -6.82 5.67
CA GLN A 129 -10.04 -8.17 5.41
C GLN A 129 -9.15 -8.82 4.33
N CYS A 130 -9.05 -8.19 3.16
CA CYS A 130 -8.24 -8.67 2.05
C CYS A 130 -7.23 -7.60 1.62
N MET A 131 -5.98 -8.03 1.46
CA MET A 131 -4.89 -7.18 1.01
C MET A 131 -4.07 -7.89 -0.08
N MET A 132 -3.88 -7.21 -1.20
CA MET A 132 -2.98 -7.61 -2.28
C MET A 132 -1.96 -6.49 -2.50
N LEU A 133 -0.69 -6.85 -2.43
CA LEU A 133 0.45 -5.93 -2.55
C LEU A 133 1.47 -6.48 -3.55
N GLU A 134 1.74 -5.73 -4.61
CA GLU A 134 2.75 -6.06 -5.60
C GLU A 134 3.83 -4.97 -5.61
N VAL A 135 4.98 -5.27 -5.01
CA VAL A 135 6.07 -4.30 -4.83
C VAL A 135 7.42 -4.91 -5.22
N PRO A 136 7.56 -5.40 -6.47
CA PRO A 136 8.66 -6.26 -6.87
C PRO A 136 10.03 -5.59 -6.81
N LYS A 137 10.18 -4.28 -7.05
CA LYS A 137 11.50 -3.61 -6.99
C LYS A 137 11.53 -2.52 -5.94
N THR A 138 11.95 -2.93 -4.74
CA THR A 138 12.03 -2.05 -3.56
C THR A 138 13.35 -2.16 -2.84
N GLN A 139 13.96 -1.03 -2.47
CA GLN A 139 15.18 -1.05 -1.65
C GLN A 139 14.87 -1.21 -0.16
N ARG A 140 13.84 -0.51 0.33
CA ARG A 140 13.38 -0.57 1.73
C ARG A 140 11.86 -0.55 1.80
N MET A 141 11.29 -1.56 2.43
CA MET A 141 9.86 -1.66 2.72
C MET A 141 9.65 -1.94 4.20
N MET A 142 8.79 -1.14 4.83
CA MET A 142 8.23 -1.40 6.14
C MET A 142 6.72 -1.54 5.99
N LEU A 143 6.19 -2.65 6.47
CA LEU A 143 4.77 -2.97 6.38
C LEU A 143 4.27 -3.46 7.72
N GLU A 144 3.28 -2.76 8.27
CA GLU A 144 2.63 -3.09 9.53
C GLU A 144 1.16 -3.44 9.27
N VAL A 145 0.82 -4.72 9.46
CA VAL A 145 -0.56 -5.23 9.28
C VAL A 145 -0.98 -6.06 10.49
N PRO A 146 -1.33 -5.41 11.63
CA PRO A 146 -1.76 -6.07 12.87
C PRO A 146 -2.87 -7.12 12.72
N LYS A 147 -3.87 -6.88 11.86
CA LYS A 147 -5.02 -7.75 11.68
C LYS A 147 -5.42 -7.81 10.22
N THR A 148 -5.26 -9.00 9.65
CA THR A 148 -5.64 -9.34 8.28
C THR A 148 -6.43 -10.65 8.27
N GLN A 149 -7.40 -10.83 7.36
CA GLN A 149 -7.94 -12.19 7.11
C GLN A 149 -7.09 -12.86 6.02
N CYS A 150 -6.98 -12.23 4.85
CA CYS A 150 -6.22 -12.73 3.72
C CYS A 150 -5.19 -11.68 3.26
N MET A 151 -3.96 -12.13 3.08
CA MET A 151 -2.87 -11.28 2.56
C MET A 151 -2.09 -12.02 1.47
N MET A 152 -1.94 -11.37 0.33
CA MET A 152 -1.03 -11.73 -0.75
C MET A 152 -0.02 -10.61 -0.92
N LEU A 153 1.27 -10.96 -0.94
CA LEU A 153 2.35 -10.00 -1.06
C LEU A 153 3.47 -10.54 -1.95
N GLU A 154 3.87 -9.75 -2.93
CA GLU A 154 5.09 -9.96 -3.71
C GLU A 154 6.08 -8.81 -3.47
N THR A 155 7.30 -9.11 -3.01
CA THR A 155 8.34 -8.07 -2.82
C THR A 155 9.76 -8.63 -2.79
N GLN A 156 10.76 -7.82 -3.13
CA GLN A 156 12.18 -8.21 -3.14
C GLN A 156 12.95 -7.89 -1.85
N ARG A 157 12.47 -7.03 -0.95
CA ARG A 157 13.13 -6.72 0.34
C ARG A 157 12.14 -6.23 1.36
N MET A 158 12.24 -6.74 2.58
CA MET A 158 11.15 -6.62 3.55
C MET A 158 11.64 -6.67 5.00
N ARG A 159 11.09 -5.76 5.82
CA ARG A 159 10.72 -6.05 7.22
C ARG A 159 9.20 -6.04 7.29
N LEU A 160 8.61 -7.16 7.72
CA LEU A 160 7.17 -7.34 7.79
C LEU A 160 6.78 -7.85 9.18
N GLU A 161 5.86 -7.13 9.80
CA GLU A 161 5.26 -7.50 11.08
C GLU A 161 3.76 -7.71 10.89
N VAL A 162 3.32 -8.96 11.05
CA VAL A 162 1.92 -9.37 10.89
C VAL A 162 1.48 -10.17 12.12
N PRO A 163 1.08 -9.47 13.21
CA PRO A 163 0.66 -10.09 14.47
C PRO A 163 -0.40 -11.18 14.35
N LYS A 164 -1.44 -10.99 13.52
CA LYS A 164 -2.59 -11.90 13.40
C LYS A 164 -3.14 -11.95 11.97
N THR A 165 -3.03 -13.13 11.36
CA THR A 165 -3.57 -13.42 10.02
C THR A 165 -4.29 -14.77 9.99
N GLN A 166 -5.32 -14.94 9.16
CA GLN A 166 -5.87 -16.28 8.90
C GLN A 166 -5.08 -16.96 7.80
N CYS A 167 -4.98 -16.34 6.63
CA CYS A 167 -4.27 -16.86 5.47
C CYS A 167 -3.24 -15.84 4.94
N MET A 168 -2.00 -16.28 4.78
CA MET A 168 -0.92 -15.48 4.22
C MET A 168 -0.24 -16.23 3.07
N MET A 169 -0.12 -15.57 1.93
CA MET A 169 0.71 -15.98 0.80
C MET A 169 1.76 -14.90 0.55
N LEU A 170 3.03 -15.30 0.56
CA LEU A 170 4.15 -14.39 0.37
C LEU A 170 5.13 -14.97 -0.65
N GLU A 171 5.35 -14.23 -1.72
CA GLU A 171 6.34 -14.53 -2.75
C GLU A 171 7.48 -13.50 -2.69
N VAL A 172 8.70 -13.99 -2.56
CA VAL A 172 9.91 -13.17 -2.46
C VAL A 172 10.91 -13.63 -3.53
N PRO A 173 10.86 -13.10 -4.76
CA PRO A 173 11.55 -13.69 -5.90
C PRO A 173 13.07 -13.79 -5.72
N LYS A 174 13.70 -12.66 -5.38
CA LYS A 174 15.14 -12.54 -5.09
C LYS A 174 15.36 -11.45 -4.06
N THR A 175 15.90 -11.80 -2.90
CA THR A 175 16.21 -10.84 -1.84
C THR A 175 17.64 -10.97 -1.32
N GLN A 176 18.20 -9.88 -0.80
CA GLN A 176 19.42 -9.96 0.02
C GLN A 176 19.07 -10.29 1.48
N CYS A 177 18.05 -9.63 2.03
CA CYS A 177 17.66 -9.79 3.43
C CYS A 177 16.14 -9.82 3.56
N MET A 178 15.64 -10.71 4.41
CA MET A 178 14.24 -10.80 4.78
C MET A 178 14.12 -10.97 6.30
N MET A 179 13.26 -10.16 6.91
CA MET A 179 12.81 -10.32 8.29
C MET A 179 11.29 -10.39 8.31
N LEU A 180 10.76 -11.49 8.82
CA LEU A 180 9.33 -11.73 8.90
C LEU A 180 8.96 -12.21 10.30
N GLU A 181 8.05 -11.47 10.93
CA GLU A 181 7.48 -11.80 12.23
C GLU A 181 5.96 -12.00 12.08
N VAL A 182 5.52 -13.24 12.26
CA VAL A 182 4.10 -13.63 12.20
C VAL A 182 3.73 -14.43 13.46
N PRO A 183 3.46 -13.76 14.59
CA PRO A 183 3.15 -14.39 15.87
C PRO A 183 2.01 -15.41 15.83
N LYS A 184 0.97 -15.18 15.02
CA LYS A 184 -0.21 -16.04 14.90
C LYS A 184 -0.73 -16.07 13.47
N THR A 185 -0.68 -17.24 12.82
CA THR A 185 -1.35 -17.48 11.54
C THR A 185 -2.03 -18.85 11.50
N GLN A 186 -3.12 -19.02 10.74
CA GLN A 186 -3.69 -20.37 10.55
C GLN A 186 -2.95 -21.08 9.41
N CYS A 187 -2.91 -20.44 8.24
CA CYS A 187 -2.28 -20.96 7.03
C CYS A 187 -1.24 -19.96 6.50
N MET A 188 -0.06 -20.48 6.18
CA MET A 188 1.02 -19.70 5.59
C MET A 188 1.65 -20.45 4.42
N MET A 189 1.78 -19.78 3.28
CA MET A 189 2.62 -20.20 2.16
C MET A 189 3.69 -19.14 1.93
N LEU A 190 4.95 -19.58 1.92
CA LEU A 190 6.10 -18.72 1.70
C LEU A 190 7.02 -19.32 0.64
N GLU A 191 7.18 -18.61 -0.46
CA GLU A 191 8.10 -18.96 -1.55
C GLU A 191 9.23 -17.94 -1.64
N VAL A 192 10.46 -18.40 -1.41
CA VAL A 192 11.68 -17.58 -1.48
C VAL A 192 12.72 -18.30 -2.32
N PRO A 193 12.68 -18.20 -3.66
CA PRO A 193 13.58 -18.95 -4.54
C PRO A 193 15.06 -18.68 -4.27
N LYS A 194 15.43 -17.44 -3.91
CA LYS A 194 16.81 -17.05 -3.56
C LYS A 194 16.85 -15.95 -2.50
N THR A 195 17.56 -16.20 -1.41
CA THR A 195 17.88 -15.19 -0.39
C THR A 195 19.32 -15.33 0.13
N GLN A 196 19.97 -14.24 0.54
CA GLN A 196 21.25 -14.35 1.27
C GLN A 196 20.99 -14.57 2.77
N ARG A 197 20.15 -13.72 3.38
CA ARG A 197 19.83 -13.79 4.81
C ARG A 197 18.33 -13.81 5.05
N MET A 198 17.89 -14.73 5.89
CA MET A 198 16.49 -14.87 6.28
C MET A 198 16.37 -15.02 7.80
N ARG A 199 15.51 -14.22 8.43
CA ARG A 199 15.01 -14.43 9.79
C ARG A 199 13.49 -14.57 9.72
N LEU A 200 12.99 -15.69 10.21
CA LEU A 200 11.58 -16.03 10.20
C LEU A 200 11.13 -16.43 11.61
N GLU A 201 10.21 -15.67 12.19
CA GLU A 201 9.63 -15.94 13.51
C GLU A 201 8.13 -16.17 13.40
N VAL A 202 7.73 -17.43 13.57
CA VAL A 202 6.35 -17.87 13.36
C VAL A 202 5.95 -18.86 14.48
N PRO A 203 5.80 -18.39 15.72
CA PRO A 203 5.65 -19.26 16.89
C PRO A 203 4.32 -20.02 16.95
N LYS A 204 3.26 -19.58 16.23
CA LYS A 204 1.95 -20.24 16.23
C LYS A 204 1.34 -20.29 14.82
N THR A 205 1.52 -21.44 14.17
CA THR A 205 0.95 -21.74 12.84
C THR A 205 0.35 -23.13 12.79
N GLN A 206 -0.86 -23.27 12.22
CA GLN A 206 -1.49 -24.58 12.05
C GLN A 206 -0.97 -25.29 10.79
N ARG A 207 -0.84 -24.57 9.67
CA ARG A 207 -0.34 -25.10 8.40
C ARG A 207 0.68 -24.13 7.80
N MET A 208 1.88 -24.64 7.54
CA MET A 208 2.96 -23.88 6.93
C MET A 208 3.53 -24.66 5.75
N ARG A 209 3.60 -24.03 4.59
CA ARG A 209 4.42 -24.48 3.45
C ARG A 209 5.52 -23.45 3.24
N LEU A 210 6.77 -23.92 3.21
CA LEU A 210 7.95 -23.09 3.09
C LEU A 210 8.85 -23.65 1.97
N GLU A 211 9.06 -22.85 0.93
CA GLU A 211 9.92 -23.22 -0.20
C GLU A 211 11.09 -22.24 -0.31
N VAL A 212 12.26 -22.69 0.15
CA VAL A 212 13.46 -21.86 0.20
C VAL A 212 14.67 -22.64 -0.33
N PRO A 213 14.75 -22.85 -1.67
CA PRO A 213 15.75 -23.74 -2.25
C PRO A 213 17.19 -23.21 -2.21
N LYS A 214 17.40 -21.88 -2.09
CA LYS A 214 18.73 -21.27 -2.07
C LYS A 214 18.85 -20.16 -1.02
N THR A 215 19.50 -20.49 0.10
CA THR A 215 19.78 -19.56 1.20
C THR A 215 21.20 -19.72 1.73
N GLN A 216 21.90 -18.61 1.97
CA GLN A 216 23.22 -18.64 2.61
C GLN A 216 23.13 -18.74 4.14
N CYS A 217 22.25 -17.94 4.77
CA CYS A 217 22.03 -17.96 6.21
C CYS A 217 20.54 -17.88 6.52
N MET A 218 20.03 -18.82 7.32
CA MET A 218 18.65 -18.87 7.75
C MET A 218 18.57 -19.02 9.27
N ARG A 219 17.77 -18.16 9.91
CA ARG A 219 17.31 -18.33 11.29
C ARG A 219 15.81 -18.55 11.26
N LEU A 220 15.38 -19.69 11.79
CA LEU A 220 14.00 -20.11 11.80
C LEU A 220 13.57 -20.38 13.24
N GLU A 221 12.58 -19.61 13.72
CA GLU A 221 11.92 -19.84 15.00
C GLU A 221 10.46 -20.19 14.71
N VAL A 222 10.20 -21.49 14.57
CA VAL A 222 8.89 -22.08 14.27
C VAL A 222 8.30 -22.73 15.53
N PRO A 223 7.00 -23.08 15.54
CA PRO A 223 6.37 -23.62 16.74
C PRO A 223 7.11 -24.87 17.23
N LYS A 224 7.29 -24.99 18.55
CA LYS A 224 7.46 -26.32 19.14
C LYS A 224 6.09 -26.98 19.05
N THR A 225 6.01 -28.10 18.33
CA THR A 225 4.84 -28.98 18.29
C THR A 225 4.40 -29.37 19.69
#